data_AF-A0A1V5VAV2-F1
#
_entry.id   AF-A0A1V5VAV2-F1
#
_cell.length_a   1.000
_cell.length_b   1.000
_cell.length_c   1.000
_cell.angle_alpha   90.00
_cell.angle_beta   90.00
_cell.angle_gamma   90.00
#
_symmetry.space_group_name_H-M   'P 1'
#
loop_
_entity.id
_entity.type
_entity.pdbx_description
1 polymer ?
#
loop_
_entity_poly.entity_id
_entity_poly.type
_entity_poly.pdbx_seq_one_letter_code
_entity_poly.pdbx_strand_id
1 'polypeptide(L)'
;MQLFSEIWKMIVESNVLNLVYALLLFLAGWLVSMWIASRLAALMKHWGIGQKISKYVPGDKPEFGLRIETVISRVVFFILLLLTILGCMSVLNLTEAVQPIRTLMDTVFGYVANVIGAILLAIIAWIVASVLSYFAGVAVNTLKIDEKLSPALPEKDGRKPAVSTVTATTIYYVVLLLFIPAILRTLKIAGITDPLERMFEKFLIFIPNIVASVVILVIGLFIAGIIRKAVSGLLFAVKLDELGEKAGCKNVFGEKGLSQLLGIIAYVLVAIPVVISALTALKIDALSNTVSSFFNQILNATGNILGAAILIFAAFIAGGIVSGLVAQLLDALGFNKLIGLILTKWKSDSKVTPAQVVGKLTMIVIMLFAALAACNILGFTSLAELITTFMKFGGNVLIGIVVLLIGIFLSNVAADAVNEGNNAAVLSLIVRVAVLVFTGAIALNTMNIGGDIVKIAFMLVLGTFAVAAAIAFGIGGRDIAARKLEEWNDKFFKK
;
A
#
# COMPACT_ATOMS: atom_id res chain seq x y z
N MET A 1 19.64 86.66 16.06
CA MET A 1 19.02 85.85 17.15
C MET A 1 18.03 84.81 16.64
N GLN A 2 17.24 85.05 15.58
CA GLN A 2 16.32 84.04 15.02
C GLN A 2 17.02 82.78 14.45
N LEU A 3 18.14 82.92 13.74
CA LEU A 3 18.92 81.76 13.24
C LEU A 3 19.43 80.84 14.36
N PHE A 4 19.87 81.40 15.50
CA PHE A 4 20.34 80.58 16.63
C PHE A 4 19.17 79.87 17.32
N SER A 5 18.02 80.54 17.44
CA SER A 5 16.77 79.94 17.94
C SER A 5 16.27 78.82 17.03
N GLU A 6 16.31 79.00 15.71
CA GLU A 6 15.89 77.98 14.74
C GLU A 6 16.88 76.81 14.67
N ILE A 7 18.18 77.07 14.69
CA ILE A 7 19.21 76.01 14.76
C ILE A 7 19.10 75.26 16.11
N TRP A 8 18.86 75.96 17.21
CA TRP A 8 18.69 75.35 18.53
C TRP A 8 17.38 74.56 18.63
N LYS A 9 16.28 75.06 18.07
CA LYS A 9 15.04 74.27 17.90
C LYS A 9 15.27 73.07 17.01
N MET A 10 15.98 73.21 15.90
CA MET A 10 16.28 72.11 14.99
C MET A 10 17.23 71.08 15.63
N ILE A 11 18.12 71.46 16.56
CA ILE A 11 19.00 70.54 17.31
C ILE A 11 18.26 69.87 18.48
N VAL A 12 17.35 70.58 19.13
CA VAL A 12 16.58 70.09 20.29
C VAL A 12 15.34 69.28 19.86
N GLU A 13 14.71 69.64 18.73
CA GLU A 13 13.56 68.93 18.14
C GLU A 13 14.01 67.79 17.18
N SER A 14 15.27 67.79 16.71
CA SER A 14 15.82 66.67 15.93
C SER A 14 16.46 65.62 16.84
N ASN A 15 16.36 64.35 16.43
CA ASN A 15 16.89 63.15 17.09
C ASN A 15 18.40 63.16 17.43
N VAL A 16 19.11 64.28 17.24
CA VAL A 16 20.54 64.45 17.54
C VAL A 16 20.83 64.25 19.02
N LEU A 17 20.00 64.79 19.92
CA LEU A 17 20.19 64.59 21.37
C LEU A 17 20.04 63.11 21.76
N ASN A 18 19.00 62.44 21.24
CA ASN A 18 18.79 61.00 21.43
C ASN A 18 19.94 60.17 20.85
N LEU A 19 20.55 60.62 19.75
CA LEU A 19 21.70 59.97 19.11
C LEU A 19 22.97 60.07 19.94
N VAL A 20 23.22 61.23 20.56
CA VAL A 20 24.34 61.40 21.52
C VAL A 20 24.12 60.53 22.75
N TYR A 21 22.91 60.50 23.32
CA TYR A 21 22.58 59.64 24.46
C TYR A 21 22.73 58.15 24.11
N ALA A 22 22.26 57.72 22.94
CA ALA A 22 22.38 56.35 22.47
C ALA A 22 23.85 55.92 22.28
N LEU A 23 24.70 56.79 21.71
CA LEU A 23 26.14 56.56 21.57
C LEU A 23 26.84 56.43 22.94
N LEU A 24 26.53 57.33 23.88
CA LEU A 24 27.07 57.27 25.23
C LEU A 24 26.64 55.98 25.95
N LEU A 25 25.37 55.60 25.82
CA LEU A 25 24.83 54.37 26.40
C LEU A 25 25.47 53.12 25.80
N PHE A 26 25.72 53.13 24.48
CA PHE A 26 26.42 52.03 23.82
C PHE A 26 27.88 51.90 24.29
N LEU A 27 28.63 53.01 24.35
CA LEU A 27 30.02 53.00 24.82
C LEU A 27 30.11 52.55 26.28
N ALA A 28 29.24 53.07 27.14
CA ALA A 28 29.18 52.68 28.55
C ALA A 28 28.82 51.19 28.69
N GLY A 29 27.78 50.73 28.00
CA GLY A 29 27.35 49.33 28.07
C GLY A 29 28.37 48.35 27.48
N TRP A 30 29.14 48.75 26.46
CA TRP A 30 30.25 47.94 25.93
C TRP A 30 31.36 47.74 26.96
N LEU A 31 31.78 48.81 27.65
CA LEU A 31 32.76 48.74 28.73
C LEU A 31 32.27 47.87 29.90
N VAL A 32 31.01 48.05 30.31
CA VAL A 32 30.38 47.24 31.37
C VAL A 32 30.33 45.76 30.98
N SER A 33 29.93 45.46 29.74
CA SER A 33 29.87 44.10 29.21
C SER A 33 31.23 43.41 29.26
N MET A 34 32.30 44.12 28.86
CA MET A 34 33.67 43.61 28.90
C MET A 34 34.14 43.33 30.33
N TRP A 35 33.84 44.26 31.25
CA TRP A 35 34.19 44.12 32.66
C TRP A 35 33.50 42.91 33.30
N ILE A 36 32.18 42.77 33.13
CA ILE A 36 31.41 41.64 33.68
C ILE A 36 31.91 40.29 33.12
N ALA A 37 32.11 40.21 31.80
CA ALA A 37 32.58 38.97 31.17
C ALA A 37 33.96 38.53 31.67
N SER A 38 34.89 39.49 31.86
CA SER A 38 36.22 39.20 32.39
C SER A 38 36.17 38.69 33.84
N ARG A 39 35.29 39.26 34.67
CA ARG A 39 35.08 38.81 36.05
C ARG A 39 34.45 37.41 36.11
N LEU A 40 33.50 37.12 35.23
CA LEU A 40 32.91 35.79 35.12
C LEU A 40 33.95 34.73 34.75
N ALA A 41 34.83 35.04 33.79
CA ALA A 41 35.92 34.14 33.40
C ALA A 41 36.87 33.86 34.58
N ALA A 42 37.24 34.89 35.35
CA ALA A 42 38.09 34.74 36.53
C ALA A 42 37.44 33.87 37.62
N LEU A 43 36.13 34.04 37.85
CA LEU A 43 35.38 33.24 38.82
C LEU A 43 35.27 31.77 38.42
N MET A 44 34.96 31.48 37.15
CA MET A 44 34.87 30.11 36.65
C MET A 44 36.20 29.36 36.81
N LYS A 45 37.31 30.05 36.49
CA LYS A 45 38.66 29.52 36.68
C LYS A 45 38.98 29.26 38.15
N HIS A 46 38.58 30.16 39.06
CA HIS A 46 38.77 29.96 40.50
C HIS A 46 37.97 28.77 41.04
N TRP A 47 36.78 28.50 40.49
CA TRP A 47 35.92 27.39 40.91
C TRP A 47 36.30 26.06 40.23
N GLY A 48 37.26 26.09 39.29
CA GLY A 48 37.75 24.92 38.57
C GLY A 48 36.65 24.19 37.80
N ILE A 49 35.62 24.92 37.34
CA ILE A 49 34.43 24.33 36.72
C ILE A 49 34.82 23.57 35.45
N GLY A 50 35.69 24.14 34.61
CA GLY A 50 36.20 23.49 33.41
C GLY A 50 36.94 22.19 33.70
N GLN A 51 37.71 22.14 34.79
CA GLN A 51 38.46 20.95 35.21
C GLN A 51 37.56 19.86 35.81
N LYS A 52 36.45 20.23 36.44
CA LYS A 52 35.43 19.27 36.91
C LYS A 52 34.66 18.67 35.74
N ILE A 53 34.32 19.48 34.72
CA ILE A 53 33.59 19.02 33.54
C ILE A 53 34.47 18.11 32.67
N SER A 54 35.76 18.41 32.50
CA SER A 54 36.67 17.61 31.67
C SER A 54 36.82 16.16 32.14
N LYS A 55 36.62 15.89 33.44
CA LYS A 55 36.65 14.51 34.00
C LYS A 55 35.51 13.61 33.52
N TYR A 56 34.40 14.19 33.05
CA TYR A 56 33.24 13.45 32.59
C TYR A 56 33.18 13.30 31.07
N VAL A 57 34.13 13.90 30.34
CA VAL A 57 34.19 13.83 28.87
C VAL A 57 35.17 12.70 28.47
N PRO A 58 34.73 11.71 27.67
CA PRO A 58 35.61 10.65 27.20
C PRO A 58 36.74 11.21 26.33
N GLY A 59 37.99 10.92 26.70
CA GLY A 59 39.17 11.47 26.03
C GLY A 59 39.70 12.69 26.77
N ASP A 60 40.59 12.43 27.73
CA ASP A 60 41.18 13.36 28.69
C ASP A 60 41.95 14.51 28.02
N LYS A 61 41.19 15.50 27.51
CA LYS A 61 41.74 16.71 26.89
C LYS A 61 41.53 17.87 27.86
N PRO A 62 42.53 18.24 28.68
CA PRO A 62 42.44 19.39 29.59
C PRO A 62 42.15 20.71 28.86
N GLU A 63 42.43 20.76 27.56
CA GLU A 63 42.05 21.88 26.69
C GLU A 63 40.54 22.10 26.59
N PHE A 64 39.71 21.05 26.69
CA PHE A 64 38.25 21.19 26.52
C PHE A 64 37.62 22.00 27.66
N GLY A 65 38.08 21.78 28.90
CA GLY A 65 37.62 22.54 30.07
C GLY A 65 37.97 24.03 29.97
N LEU A 66 39.21 24.33 29.56
CA LEU A 66 39.67 25.71 29.36
C LEU A 66 38.95 26.41 28.18
N ARG A 67 38.61 25.66 27.13
CA ARG A 67 37.83 26.18 26.00
C ARG A 67 36.40 26.52 26.42
N ILE A 68 35.73 25.68 27.22
CA ILE A 68 34.36 25.96 27.68
C ILE A 68 34.28 27.25 28.50
N GLU A 69 35.20 27.47 29.45
CA GLU A 69 35.19 28.69 30.28
C GLU A 69 35.36 29.96 29.42
N THR A 70 36.22 29.89 28.42
CA THR A 70 36.44 30.99 27.46
C THR A 70 35.24 31.20 26.53
N VAL A 71 34.57 30.12 26.12
CA VAL A 71 33.36 30.19 25.29
C VAL A 71 32.20 30.78 26.08
N ILE A 72 31.94 30.33 27.31
CA ILE A 72 30.85 30.82 28.15
C ILE A 72 31.02 32.32 28.43
N SER A 73 32.22 32.74 28.85
CA SER A 73 32.50 34.16 29.10
C SER A 73 32.32 35.02 27.85
N ARG A 74 32.72 34.53 26.68
CA ARG A 74 32.51 35.22 25.40
C ARG A 74 31.03 35.29 24.99
N VAL A 75 30.26 34.22 25.23
CA VAL A 75 28.81 34.22 25.00
C VAL A 75 28.12 35.23 25.90
N VAL A 76 28.47 35.27 27.19
CA VAL A 76 27.93 36.28 28.14
C VAL A 76 28.29 37.70 27.71
N PHE A 77 29.51 37.94 27.24
CA PHE A 77 29.89 39.23 26.66
C PHE A 77 28.97 39.63 25.50
N PHE A 78 28.75 38.73 24.53
CA PHE A 78 27.88 39.03 23.39
C PHE A 78 26.42 39.23 23.78
N ILE A 79 25.90 38.49 24.77
CA ILE A 79 24.54 38.69 25.29
C ILE A 79 24.41 40.08 25.93
N LEU A 80 25.36 40.48 26.78
CA LEU A 80 25.36 41.80 27.42
C LEU A 80 25.55 42.93 26.41
N LEU A 81 26.37 42.71 25.38
CA LEU A 81 26.53 43.64 24.27
C LEU A 81 25.22 43.79 23.47
N LEU A 82 24.54 42.68 23.21
CA LEU A 82 23.25 42.67 22.50
C LEU A 82 22.15 43.35 23.33
N LEU A 83 22.17 43.20 24.66
CA LEU A 83 21.32 43.96 25.59
C LEU A 83 21.65 45.47 25.57
N THR A 84 22.93 45.82 25.47
CA THR A 84 23.37 47.21 25.30
C THR A 84 22.90 47.80 23.98
N ILE A 85 22.99 47.05 22.88
CA ILE A 85 22.48 47.43 21.56
C ILE A 85 20.97 47.61 21.61
N LEU A 86 20.25 46.70 22.27
CA LEU A 86 18.81 46.79 22.49
C LEU A 86 18.43 48.09 23.21
N GLY A 87 19.14 48.43 24.30
CA GLY A 87 18.95 49.68 25.03
C GLY A 87 19.23 50.92 24.18
N CYS A 88 20.32 50.89 23.40
CA CYS A 88 20.69 51.96 22.47
C CYS A 88 19.61 52.19 21.40
N MET A 89 19.16 51.13 20.74
CA MET A 89 18.09 51.21 19.74
C MET A 89 16.73 51.61 20.33
N SER A 90 16.46 51.26 21.59
CA SER A 90 15.26 51.69 22.31
C SER A 90 15.26 53.20 22.58
N VAL A 91 16.41 53.79 22.91
CA VAL A 91 16.56 55.26 23.09
C VAL A 91 16.37 56.00 21.76
N LEU A 92 16.74 55.37 20.65
CA LEU A 92 16.55 55.91 19.31
C LEU A 92 15.11 55.76 18.77
N ASN A 93 14.17 55.21 19.55
CA ASN A 93 12.79 54.91 19.14
C ASN A 93 12.70 53.99 17.89
N LEU A 94 13.70 53.15 17.64
CA LEU A 94 13.73 52.19 16.53
C LEU A 94 12.95 50.91 16.87
N THR A 95 11.73 51.05 17.38
CA THR A 95 10.98 49.97 18.04
C THR A 95 10.74 48.76 17.12
N GLU A 96 10.59 48.96 15.81
CA GLU A 96 10.43 47.84 14.86
C GLU A 96 11.72 47.05 14.62
N ALA A 97 12.87 47.73 14.52
CA ALA A 97 14.17 47.08 14.34
C ALA A 97 14.61 46.30 15.60
N VAL A 98 14.06 46.66 16.76
CA VAL A 98 14.36 46.08 18.08
C VAL A 98 13.64 44.74 18.30
N GLN A 99 12.50 44.49 17.65
CA GLN A 99 11.65 43.31 17.93
C GLN A 99 12.37 41.96 17.77
N PRO A 100 13.13 41.71 16.67
CA PRO A 100 13.83 40.44 16.52
C PRO A 100 14.90 40.23 17.61
N ILE A 101 15.62 41.30 17.96
CA ILE A 101 16.68 41.29 18.99
C ILE A 101 16.06 41.03 20.37
N ARG A 102 14.92 41.66 20.67
CA ARG A 102 14.14 41.41 21.89
C ARG A 102 13.68 39.95 21.98
N THR A 103 13.13 39.40 20.89
CA THR A 103 12.67 38.01 20.83
C THR A 103 13.82 37.02 21.07
N LEU A 104 15.00 37.29 20.51
CA LEU A 104 16.20 36.49 20.79
C LEU A 104 16.60 36.57 22.26
N MET A 105 16.55 37.75 22.88
CA MET A 105 16.83 37.91 24.31
C MET A 105 15.83 37.14 25.17
N ASP A 106 14.53 37.28 24.92
CA ASP A 106 13.48 36.56 25.64
C ASP A 106 13.66 35.04 25.52
N THR A 107 14.02 34.57 24.32
CA THR A 107 14.33 33.16 24.05
C THR A 107 15.55 32.69 24.85
N VAL A 108 16.66 33.44 24.84
CA VAL A 108 17.89 33.10 25.58
C VAL A 108 17.65 33.09 27.09
N PHE A 109 17.00 34.12 27.64
CA PHE A 109 16.66 34.17 29.06
C PHE A 109 15.69 33.05 29.46
N GLY A 110 14.72 32.72 28.59
CA GLY A 110 13.84 31.57 28.76
C GLY A 110 14.61 30.25 28.83
N TYR A 111 15.58 30.02 27.93
CA TYR A 111 16.44 28.83 28.00
C TYR A 111 17.27 28.77 29.28
N VAL A 112 17.86 29.90 29.71
CA VAL A 112 18.63 29.94 30.97
C VAL A 112 17.73 29.56 32.16
N ALA A 113 16.52 30.13 32.25
CA ALA A 113 15.57 29.80 33.30
C ALA A 113 15.16 28.31 33.27
N ASN A 114 14.87 27.76 32.09
CA ASN A 114 14.53 26.36 31.89
C ASN A 114 15.69 25.43 32.27
N VAL A 115 16.94 25.77 31.93
CA VAL A 115 18.14 25.00 32.29
C VAL A 115 18.34 24.99 33.81
N ILE A 116 18.17 26.13 34.47
CA ILE A 116 18.24 26.20 35.95
C ILE A 116 17.15 25.31 36.56
N GLY A 117 15.92 25.40 36.06
CA GLY A 117 14.82 24.54 36.50
C GLY A 117 15.14 23.05 36.32
N ALA A 118 15.69 22.68 35.17
CA ALA A 118 16.06 21.30 34.87
C ALA A 118 17.20 20.78 35.76
N ILE A 119 18.19 21.62 36.08
CA ILE A 119 19.28 21.29 37.00
C ILE A 119 18.72 21.07 38.41
N LEU A 120 17.86 21.98 38.89
CA LEU A 120 17.19 21.81 40.19
C LEU A 120 16.40 20.50 40.24
N LEU A 121 15.66 20.20 39.19
CA LEU A 121 14.87 18.98 39.09
C LEU A 121 15.75 17.72 39.02
N ALA A 122 16.90 17.78 38.34
CA ALA A 122 17.89 16.70 38.32
C ALA A 122 18.52 16.45 39.70
N ILE A 123 18.78 17.50 40.48
CA ILE A 123 19.26 17.37 41.87
C ILE A 123 18.19 16.71 42.73
N ILE A 124 16.93 17.14 42.61
CA ILE A 124 15.80 16.51 43.31
C ILE A 124 15.70 15.03 42.92
N ALA A 125 15.75 14.73 41.62
CA ALA A 125 15.71 13.36 41.10
C ALA A 125 16.83 12.49 41.68
N TRP A 126 18.06 13.02 41.73
CA TRP A 126 19.21 12.33 42.31
C TRP A 126 19.01 12.01 43.80
N ILE A 127 18.54 12.98 44.59
CA ILE A 127 18.26 12.79 46.02
C ILE A 127 17.17 11.73 46.20
N VAL A 128 16.04 11.87 45.49
CA VAL A 128 14.91 10.94 45.58
C VAL A 128 15.32 9.52 45.18
N ALA A 129 16.08 9.37 44.08
CA ALA A 129 16.60 8.10 43.62
C ALA A 129 17.54 7.45 44.64
N SER A 130 18.48 8.21 45.23
CA SER A 130 19.40 7.71 46.25
C SER A 130 18.67 7.26 47.51
N VAL A 131 17.68 8.04 47.98
CA VAL A 131 16.89 7.71 49.17
C VAL A 131 16.08 6.43 48.96
N LEU A 132 15.33 6.34 47.86
CA LEU A 132 14.52 5.16 47.53
C LEU A 132 15.39 3.90 47.34
N SER A 133 16.52 4.05 46.66
CA SER A 133 17.50 2.99 46.44
C SER A 133 18.05 2.44 47.75
N TYR A 134 18.42 3.32 48.68
CA TYR A 134 18.91 2.94 49.99
C TYR A 134 17.87 2.15 50.78
N PHE A 135 16.64 2.67 50.91
CA PHE A 135 15.57 1.97 51.63
C PHE A 135 15.22 0.63 51.00
N ALA A 136 15.20 0.54 49.66
CA ALA A 136 14.93 -0.71 48.98
C ALA A 136 16.04 -1.75 49.19
N GLY A 137 17.32 -1.34 49.15
CA GLY A 137 18.45 -2.23 49.46
C GLY A 137 18.37 -2.78 50.89
N VAL A 138 18.03 -1.91 51.85
CA VAL A 138 17.83 -2.31 53.25
C VAL A 138 16.64 -3.26 53.38
N ALA A 139 15.52 -3.00 52.71
CA ALA A 139 14.35 -3.89 52.73
C ALA A 139 14.64 -5.28 52.14
N VAL A 140 15.34 -5.35 51.01
CA VAL A 140 15.69 -6.64 50.37
C VAL A 140 16.65 -7.45 51.25
N ASN A 141 17.64 -6.80 51.85
CA ASN A 141 18.59 -7.44 52.75
C ASN A 141 17.93 -7.92 54.05
N THR A 142 17.04 -7.11 54.65
CA THR A 142 16.29 -7.49 55.86
C THR A 142 15.32 -8.65 55.62
N LEU A 143 14.76 -8.78 54.41
CA LEU A 143 13.89 -9.89 54.02
C LEU A 143 14.67 -11.18 53.65
N LYS A 144 16.01 -11.18 53.69
CA LYS A 144 16.88 -12.31 53.31
C LYS A 144 16.57 -12.88 51.92
N ILE A 145 16.06 -12.05 51.02
CA ILE A 145 15.74 -12.44 49.64
C ILE A 145 17.02 -12.81 48.88
N ASP A 146 18.14 -12.21 49.28
CA ASP A 146 19.49 -12.50 48.79
C ASP A 146 19.84 -13.99 48.88
N GLU A 147 19.51 -14.67 49.98
CA GLU A 147 19.83 -16.10 50.16
C GLU A 147 19.03 -17.02 49.23
N LYS A 148 17.81 -16.62 48.84
CA LYS A 148 16.93 -17.45 47.98
C LYS A 148 17.16 -17.26 46.48
N LEU A 149 17.65 -16.09 46.06
CA LEU A 149 17.75 -15.70 44.65
C LEU A 149 19.19 -15.52 44.14
N SER A 150 20.19 -15.53 45.02
CA SER A 150 21.60 -15.52 44.65
C SER A 150 22.06 -16.68 43.74
N PRO A 151 21.46 -17.89 43.73
CA PRO A 151 21.83 -18.94 42.78
C PRO A 151 21.46 -18.62 41.32
N ALA A 152 20.50 -17.72 41.09
CA ALA A 152 19.94 -17.43 39.76
C ALA A 152 20.64 -16.26 39.04
N LEU A 153 21.59 -15.58 39.69
CA LEU A 153 22.28 -14.42 39.11
C LEU A 153 23.54 -14.82 38.31
N PRO A 154 23.77 -14.21 37.14
CA PRO A 154 24.97 -14.43 36.34
C PRO A 154 26.21 -13.91 37.07
N GLU A 155 27.28 -14.70 37.06
CA GLU A 155 28.56 -14.37 37.69
C GLU A 155 29.27 -13.26 36.91
N LYS A 156 29.63 -12.16 37.59
CA LYS A 156 30.30 -11.01 36.97
C LYS A 156 31.59 -10.74 37.75
N ASP A 157 32.74 -10.81 37.09
CA ASP A 157 34.09 -10.66 37.69
C ASP A 157 34.37 -11.59 38.90
N GLY A 158 33.95 -12.86 38.82
CA GLY A 158 34.27 -13.88 39.84
C GLY A 158 33.62 -13.66 41.22
N ARG A 159 32.67 -12.73 41.32
CA ARG A 159 31.84 -12.50 42.52
C ARG A 159 30.37 -12.45 42.12
N LYS A 160 29.50 -13.13 42.88
CA LYS A 160 28.05 -13.00 42.70
C LYS A 160 27.60 -11.71 43.40
N PRO A 161 27.14 -10.70 42.66
CA PRO A 161 26.58 -9.51 43.31
C PRO A 161 25.33 -9.91 44.11
N ALA A 162 25.13 -9.30 45.28
CA ALA A 162 23.92 -9.51 46.06
C ALA A 162 22.68 -8.99 45.31
N VAL A 163 21.55 -9.67 45.41
CA VAL A 163 20.27 -9.24 44.84
C VAL A 163 19.88 -7.86 45.40
N SER A 164 20.22 -7.57 46.66
CA SER A 164 20.04 -6.25 47.29
C SER A 164 20.79 -5.13 46.58
N THR A 165 22.05 -5.34 46.19
CA THR A 165 22.84 -4.31 45.49
C THR A 165 22.36 -4.11 44.05
N VAL A 166 21.99 -5.20 43.36
CA VAL A 166 21.40 -5.12 42.03
C VAL A 166 20.04 -4.42 42.07
N THR A 167 19.19 -4.76 43.05
CA THR A 167 17.85 -4.16 43.19
C THR A 167 17.93 -2.69 43.57
N ALA A 168 18.79 -2.33 44.53
CA ALA A 168 19.01 -0.93 44.90
C ALA A 168 19.51 -0.10 43.70
N THR A 169 20.49 -0.63 42.96
CA THR A 169 21.04 0.04 41.77
C THR A 169 19.99 0.17 40.67
N THR A 170 19.19 -0.87 40.44
CA THR A 170 18.10 -0.85 39.46
C THR A 170 17.05 0.18 39.83
N ILE A 171 16.63 0.24 41.09
CA ILE A 171 15.65 1.23 41.57
C ILE A 171 16.21 2.65 41.42
N TYR A 172 17.48 2.88 41.75
CA TYR A 172 18.13 4.18 41.52
C TYR A 172 18.00 4.61 40.05
N TYR A 173 18.37 3.75 39.11
CA TYR A 173 18.29 4.07 37.69
C TYR A 173 16.84 4.17 37.19
N VAL A 174 15.91 3.34 37.66
CA VAL A 174 14.49 3.40 37.28
C VAL A 174 13.86 4.70 37.76
N VAL A 175 14.13 5.12 39.00
CA VAL A 175 13.66 6.40 39.53
C VAL A 175 14.26 7.54 38.73
N LEU A 176 15.59 7.55 38.52
CA LEU A 176 16.26 8.57 37.71
C LEU A 176 15.67 8.65 36.29
N LEU A 177 15.42 7.48 35.67
CA LEU A 177 14.82 7.33 34.35
C LEU A 177 13.38 7.89 34.33
N LEU A 178 12.61 7.71 35.40
CA LEU A 178 11.26 8.29 35.56
C LEU A 178 11.27 9.81 35.68
N PHE A 179 12.36 10.40 36.17
CA PHE A 179 12.55 11.85 36.19
C PHE A 179 13.02 12.44 34.86
N ILE A 180 13.54 11.63 33.91
CA ILE A 180 14.01 12.14 32.60
C ILE A 180 12.93 12.94 31.86
N PRO A 181 11.69 12.44 31.67
CA PRO A 181 10.62 13.22 31.04
C PRO A 181 10.38 14.56 31.74
N ALA A 182 10.36 14.58 33.07
CA ALA A 182 10.17 15.80 33.85
C ALA A 182 11.32 16.82 33.63
N ILE A 183 12.57 16.33 33.54
CA ILE A 183 13.74 17.16 33.24
C ILE A 183 13.62 17.72 31.80
N LEU A 184 13.28 16.89 30.83
CA LEU A 184 13.12 17.28 29.42
C LEU A 184 11.97 18.27 29.20
N ARG A 185 10.86 18.09 29.91
CA ARG A 185 9.71 19.00 29.92
C ARG A 185 10.09 20.36 30.48
N THR A 186 10.94 20.38 31.50
CA THR A 186 11.45 21.62 32.10
C THR A 186 12.40 22.34 31.15
N LEU A 187 13.22 21.60 30.39
CA LEU A 187 14.11 22.16 29.37
C LEU A 187 13.37 22.81 28.19
N LYS A 188 12.13 22.38 27.90
CA LYS A 188 11.29 22.88 26.78
C LYS A 188 12.05 22.99 25.45
N ILE A 189 12.87 21.99 25.12
CA ILE A 189 13.59 21.97 23.84
C ILE A 189 12.59 21.54 22.76
N ALA A 190 12.05 22.54 22.07
CA ALA A 190 11.09 22.33 21.00
C ALA A 190 11.62 21.30 19.97
N GLY A 191 10.80 20.29 19.67
CA GLY A 191 11.10 19.27 18.68
C GLY A 191 11.85 18.03 19.18
N ILE A 192 12.44 18.03 20.39
CA ILE A 192 13.15 16.86 20.96
C ILE A 192 12.39 16.26 22.12
N THR A 193 11.75 17.09 22.96
CA THR A 193 11.05 16.63 24.16
C THR A 193 9.90 15.68 23.80
N ASP A 194 8.99 16.05 22.89
CA ASP A 194 7.78 15.24 22.64
C ASP A 194 8.08 13.84 22.07
N PRO A 195 8.96 13.65 21.07
CA PRO A 195 9.28 12.30 20.58
C PRO A 195 9.94 11.44 21.66
N LEU A 196 10.81 12.03 22.47
CA LEU A 196 11.52 11.31 23.54
C LEU A 196 10.58 10.94 24.69
N GLU A 197 9.65 11.82 25.05
CA GLU A 197 8.56 11.52 25.99
C GLU A 197 7.68 10.38 25.48
N ARG A 198 7.29 10.39 24.19
CA ARG A 198 6.51 9.29 23.59
C ARG A 198 7.24 7.95 23.60
N MET A 199 8.57 7.95 23.36
CA MET A 199 9.38 6.74 23.46
C MET A 199 9.40 6.20 24.89
N PHE A 200 9.51 7.11 25.86
CA PHE A 200 9.48 6.78 27.27
C PHE A 200 8.12 6.22 27.72
N GLU A 201 7.02 6.86 27.33
CA GLU A 201 5.65 6.38 27.58
C GLU A 201 5.43 4.99 26.98
N LYS A 202 5.86 4.77 25.73
CA LYS A 202 5.82 3.45 25.09
C LYS A 202 6.63 2.42 25.87
N PHE A 203 7.84 2.77 26.33
CA PHE A 203 8.68 1.88 27.12
C PHE A 203 8.02 1.49 28.46
N LEU A 204 7.43 2.46 29.18
CA LEU A 204 6.73 2.19 30.43
C LEU A 204 5.50 1.30 30.25
N ILE A 205 4.72 1.54 29.19
CA ILE A 205 3.52 0.74 28.87
C ILE A 205 3.92 -0.65 28.36
N PHE A 206 5.11 -0.80 27.74
CA PHE A 206 5.59 -2.07 27.22
C PHE A 206 5.86 -3.11 28.33
N ILE A 207 6.37 -2.69 29.49
CA ILE A 207 6.67 -3.59 30.62
C ILE A 207 5.44 -4.41 31.08
N PRO A 208 4.32 -3.79 31.50
CA PRO A 208 3.13 -4.54 31.90
C PRO A 208 2.51 -5.32 30.72
N ASN A 209 2.59 -4.78 29.50
CA ASN A 209 2.07 -5.45 28.31
C ASN A 209 2.82 -6.74 27.95
N ILE A 210 4.15 -6.78 28.15
CA ILE A 210 4.93 -8.02 27.97
C ILE A 210 4.36 -9.11 28.87
N VAL A 211 4.15 -8.78 30.16
CA VAL A 211 3.60 -9.75 31.13
C VAL A 211 2.23 -10.22 30.68
N ALA A 212 1.34 -9.29 30.31
CA ALA A 212 0.01 -9.63 29.78
C ALA A 212 0.09 -10.54 28.54
N SER A 213 0.96 -10.21 27.56
CA SER A 213 1.12 -11.01 26.34
C SER A 213 1.66 -12.40 26.62
N VAL A 214 2.62 -12.55 27.53
CA VAL A 214 3.22 -13.84 27.88
C VAL A 214 2.18 -14.72 28.56
N VAL A 215 1.40 -14.15 29.49
CA VAL A 215 0.30 -14.85 30.15
C VAL A 215 -0.73 -15.34 29.13
N ILE A 216 -1.18 -14.47 28.22
CA ILE A 216 -2.13 -14.82 27.15
C ILE A 216 -1.56 -15.91 26.24
N LEU A 217 -0.29 -15.80 25.84
CA LEU A 217 0.37 -16.76 24.97
C LEU A 217 0.47 -18.14 25.64
N VAL A 218 0.94 -18.20 26.89
CA VAL A 218 1.13 -19.45 27.62
C VAL A 218 -0.22 -20.16 27.84
N ILE A 219 -1.22 -19.42 28.34
CA ILE A 219 -2.55 -19.98 28.60
C ILE A 219 -3.21 -20.42 27.29
N GLY A 220 -3.16 -19.58 26.25
CA GLY A 220 -3.80 -19.89 24.98
C GLY A 220 -3.13 -21.06 24.24
N LEU A 221 -1.80 -21.16 24.26
CA LEU A 221 -1.10 -22.31 23.66
C LEU A 221 -1.34 -23.60 24.45
N PHE A 222 -1.48 -23.50 25.78
CA PHE A 222 -1.90 -24.64 26.60
C PHE A 222 -3.29 -25.14 26.20
N ILE A 223 -4.26 -24.23 26.05
CA ILE A 223 -5.62 -24.56 25.58
C ILE A 223 -5.57 -25.17 24.17
N ALA A 224 -4.80 -24.58 23.24
CA ALA A 224 -4.63 -25.13 21.90
C ALA A 224 -4.08 -26.56 21.94
N GLY A 225 -3.13 -26.85 22.85
CA GLY A 225 -2.58 -28.18 23.08
C GLY A 225 -3.62 -29.19 23.58
N ILE A 226 -4.57 -28.76 24.42
CA ILE A 226 -5.71 -29.60 24.84
C ILE A 226 -6.63 -29.89 23.65
N ILE A 227 -6.97 -28.86 22.86
CA ILE A 227 -7.84 -28.99 21.69
C ILE A 227 -7.23 -29.95 20.67
N ARG A 228 -5.91 -29.87 20.43
CA ARG A 228 -5.19 -30.83 19.59
C ARG A 228 -5.45 -32.26 20.00
N LYS A 229 -5.24 -32.57 21.29
CA LYS A 229 -5.39 -33.92 21.85
C LYS A 229 -6.84 -34.39 21.76
N ALA A 230 -7.79 -33.51 22.09
CA ALA A 230 -9.21 -33.79 22.00
C ALA A 230 -9.63 -34.12 20.57
N VAL A 231 -9.29 -33.28 19.59
CA VAL A 231 -9.61 -33.50 18.18
C VAL A 231 -8.96 -34.79 17.66
N SER A 232 -7.67 -35.00 17.93
CA SER A 232 -7.01 -36.25 17.50
C SER A 232 -7.62 -37.50 18.14
N GLY A 233 -8.01 -37.41 19.41
CA GLY A 233 -8.61 -38.54 20.14
C GLY A 233 -10.00 -38.88 19.63
N LEU A 234 -10.83 -37.86 19.34
CA LEU A 234 -12.16 -38.04 18.76
C LEU A 234 -12.07 -38.64 17.35
N LEU A 235 -11.17 -38.15 16.50
CA LEU A 235 -11.01 -38.67 15.14
C LEU A 235 -10.48 -40.10 15.11
N PHE A 236 -9.58 -40.43 16.04
CA PHE A 236 -9.12 -41.80 16.24
C PHE A 236 -10.27 -42.72 16.69
N ALA A 237 -11.12 -42.27 17.60
CA ALA A 237 -12.29 -43.03 18.06
C ALA A 237 -13.29 -43.35 16.93
N VAL A 238 -13.40 -42.45 15.95
CA VAL A 238 -14.25 -42.64 14.74
C VAL A 238 -13.55 -43.50 13.67
N LYS A 239 -12.32 -43.97 13.92
CA LYS A 239 -11.51 -44.75 12.96
C LYS A 239 -11.30 -44.02 11.63
N LEU A 240 -11.17 -42.69 11.66
CA LEU A 240 -10.93 -41.89 10.47
C LEU A 240 -9.64 -42.30 9.74
N ASP A 241 -8.67 -42.83 10.48
CA ASP A 241 -7.42 -43.36 9.93
C ASP A 241 -7.65 -44.58 9.02
N GLU A 242 -8.61 -45.47 9.32
CA GLU A 242 -8.95 -46.62 8.46
C GLU A 242 -9.62 -46.16 7.15
N LEU A 243 -10.45 -45.09 7.21
CA LEU A 243 -11.07 -44.50 6.03
C LEU A 243 -10.02 -43.80 5.14
N GLY A 244 -9.07 -43.11 5.75
CA GLY A 244 -7.95 -42.47 5.05
C GLY A 244 -7.01 -43.47 4.37
N GLU A 245 -6.73 -44.60 5.01
CA GLU A 245 -5.94 -45.67 4.40
C GLU A 245 -6.65 -46.28 3.18
N LYS A 246 -7.97 -46.53 3.27
CA LYS A 246 -8.76 -47.02 2.12
C LYS A 246 -8.84 -46.01 0.98
N ALA A 247 -8.74 -44.71 1.28
CA ALA A 247 -8.71 -43.63 0.29
C ALA A 247 -7.32 -43.36 -0.32
N GLY A 248 -6.28 -44.11 0.06
CA GLY A 248 -4.92 -43.93 -0.47
C GLY A 248 -4.18 -42.71 0.08
N CYS A 249 -4.69 -42.08 1.14
CA CYS A 249 -4.11 -40.87 1.75
C CYS A 249 -2.72 -41.11 2.37
N LYS A 250 -2.33 -42.36 2.60
CA LYS A 250 -1.02 -42.73 3.18
C LYS A 250 0.17 -42.19 2.39
N ASN A 251 0.07 -42.14 1.06
CA ASN A 251 1.14 -41.65 0.19
C ASN A 251 1.27 -40.12 0.18
N VAL A 252 0.20 -39.41 0.55
CA VAL A 252 0.16 -37.93 0.54
C VAL A 252 0.49 -37.35 1.91
N PHE A 253 0.12 -38.06 2.98
CA PHE A 253 0.10 -37.52 4.35
C PHE A 253 1.11 -38.19 5.30
N GLY A 254 1.81 -39.25 4.86
CA GLY A 254 2.89 -39.90 5.60
C GLY A 254 2.42 -40.87 6.69
N GLU A 255 3.36 -41.37 7.51
CA GLU A 255 3.10 -42.38 8.56
C GLU A 255 2.32 -41.85 9.76
N LYS A 256 2.25 -40.52 9.93
CA LYS A 256 1.46 -39.89 11.00
C LYS A 256 0.01 -39.79 10.50
N GLY A 257 -0.85 -40.70 10.95
CA GLY A 257 -2.25 -40.85 10.51
C GLY A 257 -3.06 -39.55 10.41
N LEU A 258 -4.15 -39.61 9.62
CA LEU A 258 -5.03 -38.50 9.26
C LEU A 258 -5.62 -37.80 10.51
N SER A 259 -5.91 -38.56 11.56
CA SER A 259 -6.40 -38.05 12.85
C SER A 259 -5.39 -37.11 13.52
N GLN A 260 -4.09 -37.42 13.45
CA GLN A 260 -3.04 -36.62 14.10
C GLN A 260 -2.80 -35.33 13.33
N LEU A 261 -2.86 -35.37 12.00
CA LEU A 261 -2.74 -34.19 11.16
C LEU A 261 -3.90 -33.22 11.37
N LEU A 262 -5.14 -33.71 11.39
CA LEU A 262 -6.31 -32.89 11.70
C LEU A 262 -6.23 -32.29 13.10
N GLY A 263 -5.68 -33.03 14.08
CA GLY A 263 -5.36 -32.48 15.40
C GLY A 263 -4.34 -31.33 15.34
N ILE A 264 -3.29 -31.44 14.53
CA ILE A 264 -2.32 -30.36 14.32
C ILE A 264 -2.96 -29.16 13.63
N ILE A 265 -3.83 -29.37 12.63
CA ILE A 265 -4.56 -28.28 11.98
C ILE A 265 -5.44 -27.55 13.00
N ALA A 266 -6.19 -28.29 13.84
CA ALA A 266 -6.97 -27.70 14.92
C ALA A 266 -6.11 -26.92 15.93
N TYR A 267 -4.93 -27.45 16.27
CA TYR A 267 -3.95 -26.73 17.10
C TYR A 267 -3.58 -25.38 16.49
N VAL A 268 -3.16 -25.38 15.22
CA VAL A 268 -2.73 -24.16 14.51
C VAL A 268 -3.87 -23.16 14.40
N LEU A 269 -5.09 -23.63 14.13
CA LEU A 269 -6.27 -22.80 13.96
C LEU A 269 -6.66 -22.05 15.24
N VAL A 270 -6.36 -22.62 16.42
CA VAL A 270 -6.54 -21.93 17.71
C VAL A 270 -5.29 -21.14 18.11
N ALA A 271 -4.09 -21.66 17.83
CA ALA A 271 -2.84 -21.02 18.20
C ALA A 271 -2.63 -19.68 17.49
N ILE A 272 -3.04 -19.54 16.22
CA ILE A 272 -2.87 -18.27 15.48
C ILE A 272 -3.66 -17.12 16.14
N PRO A 273 -4.98 -17.23 16.41
CA PRO A 273 -5.72 -16.22 17.16
C PRO A 273 -5.13 -15.91 18.55
N VAL A 274 -4.58 -16.93 19.23
CA VAL A 274 -3.89 -16.74 20.53
C VAL A 274 -2.63 -15.89 20.35
N VAL A 275 -1.80 -16.19 19.34
CA VAL A 275 -0.61 -15.40 19.04
C VAL A 275 -0.99 -13.96 18.68
N ILE A 276 -2.03 -13.76 17.86
CA ILE A 276 -2.57 -12.43 17.53
C ILE A 276 -3.02 -11.71 18.81
N SER A 277 -3.71 -12.40 19.72
CA SER A 277 -4.17 -11.83 20.99
C SER A 277 -3.00 -11.43 21.88
N ALA A 278 -1.94 -12.24 21.93
CA ALA A 278 -0.71 -11.92 22.67
C ALA A 278 0.01 -10.71 22.04
N LEU A 279 0.12 -10.65 20.72
CA LEU A 279 0.72 -9.51 20.00
C LEU A 279 -0.08 -8.20 20.20
N THR A 280 -1.41 -8.32 20.25
CA THR A 280 -2.32 -7.20 20.53
C THR A 280 -2.16 -6.72 21.97
N ALA A 281 -2.06 -7.64 22.94
CA ALA A 281 -1.77 -7.29 24.33
C ALA A 281 -0.40 -6.64 24.49
N LEU A 282 0.58 -7.01 23.66
CA LEU A 282 1.90 -6.36 23.59
C LEU A 282 1.84 -4.92 23.03
N LYS A 283 0.69 -4.51 22.45
CA LYS A 283 0.47 -3.23 21.73
C LYS A 283 1.46 -2.99 20.59
N ILE A 284 1.79 -4.04 19.85
CA ILE A 284 2.51 -3.92 18.57
C ILE A 284 1.49 -3.99 17.43
N ASP A 285 0.73 -2.91 17.26
CA ASP A 285 -0.40 -2.85 16.32
C ASP A 285 0.00 -3.21 14.89
N ALA A 286 1.16 -2.73 14.44
CA ALA A 286 1.68 -3.01 13.10
C ALA A 286 1.87 -4.52 12.85
N LEU A 287 2.37 -5.25 13.84
CA LEU A 287 2.61 -6.69 13.72
C LEU A 287 1.31 -7.48 13.86
N SER A 288 0.46 -7.13 14.83
CA SER A 288 -0.83 -7.80 15.06
C SER A 288 -1.75 -7.67 13.84
N ASN A 289 -1.88 -6.48 13.27
CA ASN A 289 -2.74 -6.23 12.11
C ASN A 289 -2.27 -7.00 10.88
N THR A 290 -0.95 -7.04 10.64
CA THR A 290 -0.36 -7.77 9.53
C THR A 290 -0.63 -9.27 9.63
N VAL A 291 -0.34 -9.88 10.79
CA VAL A 291 -0.57 -11.32 11.02
C VAL A 291 -2.06 -11.66 10.92
N SER A 292 -2.93 -10.81 11.49
CA SER A 292 -4.39 -10.98 11.42
C SER A 292 -4.91 -10.92 9.98
N SER A 293 -4.40 -9.98 9.17
CA SER A 293 -4.79 -9.85 7.76
C SER A 293 -4.42 -11.10 6.97
N PHE A 294 -3.21 -11.63 7.16
CA PHE A 294 -2.79 -12.87 6.49
C PHE A 294 -3.66 -14.06 6.91
N PHE A 295 -3.97 -14.21 8.19
CA PHE A 295 -4.83 -15.29 8.66
C PHE A 295 -6.25 -15.19 8.08
N ASN A 296 -6.84 -13.99 8.11
CA ASN A 296 -8.15 -13.74 7.51
C ASN A 296 -8.15 -14.00 6.01
N GLN A 297 -7.07 -13.64 5.31
CA GLN A 297 -6.93 -13.92 3.88
C GLN A 297 -6.87 -15.41 3.60
N ILE A 298 -6.18 -16.21 4.42
CA ILE A 298 -6.13 -17.67 4.28
C ILE A 298 -7.51 -18.30 4.56
N LEU A 299 -8.21 -17.87 5.61
CA LEU A 299 -9.55 -18.35 5.94
C LEU A 299 -10.54 -18.04 4.82
N ASN A 300 -10.54 -16.80 4.33
CA ASN A 300 -11.41 -16.38 3.23
C ASN A 300 -11.05 -17.09 1.93
N ALA A 301 -9.76 -17.27 1.62
CA ALA A 301 -9.32 -18.02 0.45
C ALA A 301 -9.83 -19.46 0.50
N THR A 302 -9.82 -20.10 1.67
CA THR A 302 -10.37 -21.45 1.86
C THR A 302 -11.87 -21.49 1.53
N GLY A 303 -12.64 -20.53 2.04
CA GLY A 303 -14.07 -20.39 1.74
C GLY A 303 -14.34 -20.13 0.25
N ASN A 304 -13.56 -19.24 -0.36
CA ASN A 304 -13.69 -18.87 -1.76
C ASN A 304 -13.34 -20.03 -2.70
N ILE A 305 -12.32 -20.83 -2.37
CA ILE A 305 -11.97 -22.05 -3.12
C ILE A 305 -13.13 -23.04 -3.11
N LEU A 306 -13.73 -23.27 -1.93
CA LEU A 306 -14.89 -24.14 -1.81
C LEU A 306 -16.07 -23.60 -2.63
N GLY A 307 -16.36 -22.29 -2.51
CA GLY A 307 -17.43 -21.64 -3.25
C GLY A 307 -17.25 -21.71 -4.77
N ALA A 308 -16.02 -21.48 -5.26
CA ALA A 308 -15.67 -21.61 -6.67
C ALA A 308 -15.81 -23.06 -7.17
N ALA A 309 -15.38 -24.05 -6.38
CA ALA A 309 -15.52 -25.46 -6.73
C ALA A 309 -16.98 -25.90 -6.83
N ILE A 310 -17.81 -25.51 -5.84
CA ILE A 310 -19.26 -25.78 -5.85
C ILE A 310 -19.92 -25.12 -7.06
N LEU A 311 -19.56 -23.87 -7.37
CA LEU A 311 -20.10 -23.14 -8.52
C LEU A 311 -19.75 -23.84 -9.84
N ILE A 312 -18.50 -24.25 -10.04
CA ILE A 312 -18.07 -24.97 -11.25
C ILE A 312 -18.82 -26.31 -11.36
N PHE A 313 -18.97 -27.04 -10.25
CA PHE A 313 -19.70 -28.30 -10.23
C PHE A 313 -21.18 -28.11 -10.59
N ALA A 314 -21.84 -27.11 -10.02
CA ALA A 314 -23.22 -26.77 -10.35
C ALA A 314 -23.37 -26.37 -11.83
N ALA A 315 -22.44 -25.57 -12.36
CA ALA A 315 -22.44 -25.16 -13.75
C ALA A 315 -22.18 -26.33 -14.72
N PHE A 316 -21.38 -27.33 -14.33
CA PHE A 316 -21.19 -28.54 -15.13
C PHE A 316 -22.50 -29.32 -15.30
N ILE A 317 -23.25 -29.50 -14.21
CA ILE A 317 -24.57 -30.17 -14.23
C ILE A 317 -25.56 -29.35 -15.05
N ALA A 318 -25.69 -28.05 -14.74
CA ALA A 318 -26.61 -27.16 -15.44
C ALA A 318 -26.27 -27.06 -16.94
N GLY A 319 -24.98 -26.95 -17.28
CA GLY A 319 -24.50 -26.89 -18.64
C GLY A 319 -24.76 -28.17 -19.44
N GLY A 320 -24.68 -29.33 -18.80
CA GLY A 320 -25.10 -30.60 -19.40
C GLY A 320 -26.58 -30.62 -19.77
N ILE A 321 -27.45 -30.14 -18.87
CA ILE A 321 -28.90 -30.05 -19.13
C ILE A 321 -29.18 -29.05 -20.24
N VAL A 322 -28.64 -27.84 -20.13
CA VAL A 322 -28.88 -26.76 -21.10
C VAL A 322 -28.35 -27.11 -22.49
N SER A 323 -27.15 -27.71 -22.58
CA SER A 323 -26.61 -28.14 -23.88
C SER A 323 -27.47 -29.21 -24.56
N GLY A 324 -28.03 -30.15 -23.78
CA GLY A 324 -28.98 -31.14 -24.28
C GLY A 324 -30.26 -30.50 -24.80
N LEU A 325 -30.84 -29.57 -24.03
CA LEU A 325 -32.04 -28.84 -24.43
C LEU A 325 -31.80 -28.01 -25.70
N VAL A 326 -30.69 -27.28 -25.77
CA VAL A 326 -30.32 -26.49 -26.97
C VAL A 326 -30.17 -27.40 -28.19
N ALA A 327 -29.46 -28.52 -28.08
CA ALA A 327 -29.33 -29.46 -29.19
C ALA A 327 -30.68 -30.01 -29.67
N GLN A 328 -31.56 -30.39 -28.73
CA GLN A 328 -32.89 -30.91 -29.04
C GLN A 328 -33.78 -29.84 -29.70
N LEU A 329 -33.76 -28.61 -29.19
CA LEU A 329 -34.53 -27.51 -29.76
C LEU A 329 -34.05 -27.17 -31.17
N LEU A 330 -32.74 -27.11 -31.40
CA LEU A 330 -32.20 -26.86 -32.75
C LEU A 330 -32.56 -28.00 -33.72
N ASP A 331 -32.50 -29.25 -33.27
CA ASP A 331 -32.90 -30.39 -34.11
C ASP A 331 -34.41 -30.35 -34.44
N ALA A 332 -35.24 -30.07 -33.44
CA ALA A 332 -36.69 -29.92 -33.61
C ALA A 332 -37.08 -28.78 -34.57
N LEU A 333 -36.32 -27.67 -34.56
CA LEU A 333 -36.48 -26.56 -35.50
C LEU A 333 -35.99 -26.88 -36.92
N GLY A 334 -35.42 -28.07 -37.16
CA GLY A 334 -34.89 -28.46 -38.46
C GLY A 334 -33.55 -27.83 -38.80
N PHE A 335 -32.78 -27.37 -37.80
CA PHE A 335 -31.46 -26.74 -37.99
C PHE A 335 -30.50 -27.62 -38.79
N ASN A 336 -30.53 -28.94 -38.56
CA ASN A 336 -29.72 -29.91 -39.28
C ASN A 336 -30.02 -29.91 -40.79
N LYS A 337 -31.29 -29.74 -41.18
CA LYS A 337 -31.70 -29.65 -42.59
C LYS A 337 -31.27 -28.32 -43.21
N LEU A 338 -31.46 -27.21 -42.49
CA LEU A 338 -31.06 -25.88 -42.95
C LEU A 338 -29.55 -25.79 -43.21
N ILE A 339 -28.73 -26.26 -42.28
CA ILE A 339 -27.26 -26.28 -42.44
C ILE A 339 -26.86 -27.19 -43.60
N GLY A 340 -27.51 -28.34 -43.78
CA GLY A 340 -27.24 -29.25 -44.90
C GLY A 340 -27.51 -28.63 -46.28
N LEU A 341 -28.52 -27.76 -46.39
CA LEU A 341 -28.82 -27.02 -47.63
C LEU A 341 -27.76 -25.94 -47.92
N ILE A 342 -27.25 -25.27 -46.89
CA ILE A 342 -26.25 -24.20 -47.03
C ILE A 342 -24.86 -24.78 -47.28
N LEU A 343 -24.48 -25.83 -46.55
CA LEU A 343 -23.20 -26.51 -46.63
C LEU A 343 -23.35 -27.84 -47.36
N THR A 344 -23.42 -27.77 -48.69
CA THR A 344 -23.60 -28.89 -49.63
C THR A 344 -22.59 -30.05 -49.51
N LYS A 345 -21.53 -29.89 -48.71
CA LYS A 345 -20.48 -30.89 -48.45
C LYS A 345 -20.38 -31.34 -46.97
N TRP A 346 -21.41 -31.12 -46.14
CA TRP A 346 -21.40 -31.71 -44.80
C TRP A 346 -21.48 -33.24 -44.92
N LYS A 347 -20.41 -33.93 -44.51
CA LYS A 347 -20.26 -35.39 -44.66
C LYS A 347 -21.32 -36.09 -43.80
N SER A 348 -22.42 -36.52 -44.43
CA SER A 348 -23.59 -37.13 -43.79
C SER A 348 -23.29 -38.37 -42.92
N ASP A 349 -22.10 -38.96 -43.08
CA ASP A 349 -21.65 -40.16 -42.36
C ASP A 349 -20.94 -39.85 -41.02
N SER A 350 -20.95 -38.58 -40.59
CA SER A 350 -20.37 -38.18 -39.30
C SER A 350 -21.39 -38.35 -38.16
N LYS A 351 -21.03 -39.09 -37.11
CA LYS A 351 -21.87 -39.37 -35.92
C LYS A 351 -22.31 -38.14 -35.11
N VAL A 352 -21.95 -36.91 -35.54
CA VAL A 352 -22.19 -35.67 -34.81
C VAL A 352 -22.98 -34.72 -35.68
N THR A 353 -24.21 -34.38 -35.30
CA THR A 353 -25.05 -33.45 -36.07
C THR A 353 -24.67 -31.98 -35.78
N PRO A 354 -24.90 -31.04 -36.72
CA PRO A 354 -24.66 -29.61 -36.48
C PRO A 354 -25.34 -29.08 -35.22
N ALA A 355 -26.58 -29.50 -34.92
CA ALA A 355 -27.27 -29.15 -33.68
C ALA A 355 -26.53 -29.65 -32.42
N GLN A 356 -25.95 -30.85 -32.46
CA GLN A 356 -25.13 -31.37 -31.36
C GLN A 356 -23.81 -30.60 -31.18
N VAL A 357 -23.22 -30.07 -32.26
CA VAL A 357 -22.04 -29.20 -32.16
C VAL A 357 -22.39 -27.92 -31.42
N VAL A 358 -23.52 -27.28 -31.75
CA VAL A 358 -24.00 -26.07 -31.05
C VAL A 358 -24.34 -26.37 -29.60
N GLY A 359 -24.96 -27.52 -29.30
CA GLY A 359 -25.18 -27.98 -27.92
C GLY A 359 -23.87 -28.09 -27.13
N LYS A 360 -22.87 -28.79 -27.67
CA LYS A 360 -21.54 -28.89 -27.02
C LYS A 360 -20.85 -27.53 -26.86
N LEU A 361 -20.98 -26.64 -27.85
CA LEU A 361 -20.46 -25.29 -27.76
C LEU A 361 -21.14 -24.50 -26.62
N THR A 362 -22.45 -24.65 -26.47
CA THR A 362 -23.22 -24.04 -25.37
C THR A 362 -22.69 -24.50 -24.01
N MET A 363 -22.36 -25.79 -23.87
CA MET A 363 -21.72 -26.31 -22.65
C MET A 363 -20.38 -25.62 -22.38
N ILE A 364 -19.52 -25.47 -23.39
CA ILE A 364 -18.22 -24.77 -23.26
C ILE A 364 -18.43 -23.32 -22.83
N VAL A 365 -19.41 -22.62 -23.41
CA VAL A 365 -19.74 -21.24 -23.04
C VAL A 365 -20.19 -21.15 -21.59
N ILE A 366 -21.10 -22.01 -21.14
CA ILE A 366 -21.57 -22.05 -19.74
C ILE A 366 -20.40 -22.33 -18.79
N MET A 367 -19.52 -23.27 -19.14
CA MET A 367 -18.32 -23.56 -18.36
C MET A 367 -17.35 -22.38 -18.32
N LEU A 368 -17.21 -21.61 -19.39
CA LEU A 368 -16.40 -20.38 -19.41
C LEU A 368 -17.01 -19.28 -18.53
N PHE A 369 -18.34 -19.12 -18.52
CA PHE A 369 -19.03 -18.21 -17.58
C PHE A 369 -18.83 -18.64 -16.13
N ALA A 370 -18.88 -19.95 -15.86
CA ALA A 370 -18.62 -20.49 -14.54
C ALA A 370 -17.16 -20.28 -14.12
N ALA A 371 -16.21 -20.49 -15.04
CA ALA A 371 -14.79 -20.21 -14.81
C ALA A 371 -14.55 -18.71 -14.53
N LEU A 372 -15.22 -17.81 -15.25
CA LEU A 372 -15.19 -16.38 -15.00
C LEU A 372 -15.69 -16.04 -13.59
N ALA A 373 -16.86 -16.56 -13.21
CA ALA A 373 -17.43 -16.36 -11.89
C ALA A 373 -16.54 -16.94 -10.77
N ALA A 374 -15.97 -18.13 -10.99
CA ALA A 374 -15.02 -18.76 -10.08
C ALA A 374 -13.75 -17.92 -9.91
N CYS A 375 -13.19 -17.37 -11.00
CA CYS A 375 -12.04 -16.45 -10.92
C CYS A 375 -12.38 -15.21 -10.09
N ASN A 376 -13.58 -14.65 -10.23
CA ASN A 376 -14.02 -13.51 -9.42
C ASN A 376 -14.17 -13.86 -7.93
N ILE A 377 -14.74 -15.03 -7.61
CA ILE A 377 -14.85 -15.52 -6.22
C ILE A 377 -13.44 -15.71 -5.62
N LEU A 378 -12.51 -16.26 -6.40
CA LEU A 378 -11.11 -16.46 -5.97
C LEU A 378 -10.30 -15.16 -5.90
N GLY A 379 -10.81 -14.05 -6.43
CA GLY A 379 -10.11 -12.76 -6.49
C GLY A 379 -9.12 -12.64 -7.65
N PHE A 380 -9.14 -13.55 -8.62
CA PHE A 380 -8.30 -13.52 -9.83
C PHE A 380 -8.89 -12.58 -10.90
N THR A 381 -8.98 -11.29 -10.57
CA THR A 381 -9.63 -10.27 -11.43
C THR A 381 -8.98 -10.16 -12.81
N SER A 382 -7.64 -10.15 -12.89
CA SER A 382 -6.93 -10.09 -14.18
C SER A 382 -7.22 -11.33 -15.05
N LEU A 383 -7.30 -12.52 -14.45
CA LEU A 383 -7.65 -13.73 -15.18
C LEU A 383 -9.11 -13.70 -15.66
N ALA A 384 -10.01 -13.19 -14.81
CA ALA A 384 -11.41 -12.95 -15.18
C ALA A 384 -11.55 -11.97 -16.35
N GLU A 385 -10.77 -10.88 -16.37
CA GLU A 385 -10.75 -9.92 -17.48
C GLU A 385 -10.24 -10.55 -18.78
N LEU A 386 -9.20 -11.38 -18.70
CA LEU A 386 -8.70 -12.14 -19.86
C LEU A 386 -9.76 -13.11 -20.40
N ILE A 387 -10.43 -13.86 -19.52
CA ILE A 387 -11.53 -14.75 -19.90
C ILE A 387 -12.68 -13.94 -20.54
N THR A 388 -13.03 -12.79 -19.97
CA THR A 388 -14.07 -11.90 -20.51
C THR A 388 -13.70 -11.40 -21.91
N THR A 389 -12.44 -11.02 -22.12
CA THR A 389 -11.94 -10.58 -23.42
C THR A 389 -11.98 -11.72 -24.44
N PHE A 390 -11.54 -12.92 -24.04
CA PHE A 390 -11.64 -14.12 -24.87
C PHE A 390 -13.09 -14.48 -25.21
N MET A 391 -14.02 -14.31 -24.26
CA MET A 391 -15.43 -14.57 -24.46
C MET A 391 -16.07 -13.56 -25.42
N LYS A 392 -15.71 -12.26 -25.33
CA LYS A 392 -16.12 -11.24 -26.30
C LYS A 392 -15.62 -11.59 -27.70
N PHE A 393 -14.35 -12.00 -27.82
CA PHE A 393 -13.81 -12.49 -29.08
C PHE A 393 -14.60 -13.71 -29.61
N GLY A 394 -14.86 -14.71 -28.76
CA GLY A 394 -15.66 -15.87 -29.12
C GLY A 394 -17.09 -15.53 -29.57
N GLY A 395 -17.75 -14.58 -28.90
CA GLY A 395 -19.07 -14.07 -29.29
C GLY A 395 -19.07 -13.39 -30.66
N ASN A 396 -18.08 -12.54 -30.91
CA ASN A 396 -17.89 -11.90 -32.22
C ASN A 396 -17.61 -12.94 -33.32
N VAL A 397 -16.80 -13.97 -33.03
CA VAL A 397 -16.56 -15.08 -33.95
C VAL A 397 -17.86 -15.82 -34.29
N LEU A 398 -18.72 -16.07 -33.30
CA LEU A 398 -20.02 -16.72 -33.54
C LEU A 398 -20.92 -15.88 -34.45
N ILE A 399 -21.03 -14.57 -34.19
CA ILE A 399 -21.80 -13.66 -35.04
C ILE A 399 -21.25 -13.67 -36.47
N GLY A 400 -19.93 -13.62 -36.63
CA GLY A 400 -19.30 -13.67 -37.95
C GLY A 400 -19.55 -14.98 -38.70
N ILE A 401 -19.60 -16.12 -38.00
CA ILE A 401 -19.98 -17.42 -38.60
C ILE A 401 -21.42 -17.36 -39.10
N VAL A 402 -22.34 -16.80 -38.32
CA VAL A 402 -23.75 -16.64 -38.73
C VAL A 402 -23.87 -15.75 -39.97
N VAL A 403 -23.18 -14.61 -40.00
CA VAL A 403 -23.13 -13.72 -41.17
C VAL A 403 -22.60 -14.45 -42.40
N LEU A 404 -21.53 -15.24 -42.24
CA LEU A 404 -20.95 -16.03 -43.31
C LEU A 404 -21.93 -17.09 -43.84
N LEU A 405 -22.62 -17.81 -42.96
CA LEU A 405 -23.65 -18.79 -43.36
C LEU A 405 -24.79 -18.13 -44.15
N ILE A 406 -25.27 -16.97 -43.69
CA ILE A 406 -26.31 -16.21 -44.39
C ILE A 406 -25.82 -15.78 -45.78
N GLY A 407 -24.59 -15.29 -45.90
CA GLY A 407 -24.09 -14.87 -47.20
C GLY A 407 -23.73 -16.01 -48.14
N ILE A 408 -23.36 -17.20 -47.66
CA ILE A 408 -23.28 -18.40 -48.52
C ILE A 408 -24.67 -18.71 -49.09
N PHE A 409 -25.72 -18.66 -48.26
CA PHE A 409 -27.08 -18.86 -48.70
C PHE A 409 -27.49 -17.82 -49.76
N LEU A 410 -27.30 -16.53 -49.48
CA LEU A 410 -27.60 -15.44 -50.42
C LEU A 410 -26.79 -15.54 -51.71
N SER A 411 -25.53 -15.97 -51.62
CA SER A 411 -24.65 -16.15 -52.77
C SER A 411 -25.19 -17.21 -53.73
N ASN A 412 -25.69 -18.33 -53.20
CA ASN A 412 -26.30 -19.38 -54.03
C ASN A 412 -27.62 -18.89 -54.65
N VAL A 413 -28.51 -18.27 -53.85
CA VAL A 413 -29.79 -17.73 -54.36
C VAL A 413 -29.57 -16.68 -55.47
N ALA A 414 -28.61 -15.78 -55.27
CA ALA A 414 -28.27 -14.75 -56.26
C ALA A 414 -27.65 -15.35 -57.53
N ALA A 415 -26.81 -16.38 -57.40
CA ALA A 415 -26.22 -17.08 -58.53
C ALA A 415 -27.28 -17.85 -59.35
N ASP A 416 -28.22 -18.51 -58.67
CA ASP A 416 -29.29 -19.27 -59.29
C ASP A 416 -30.28 -18.36 -60.04
N ALA A 417 -30.61 -17.19 -59.49
CA ALA A 417 -31.50 -16.20 -60.12
C ALA A 417 -30.97 -15.65 -61.45
N VAL A 418 -29.65 -15.70 -61.66
CA VAL A 418 -28.99 -15.17 -62.86
C VAL A 418 -28.61 -16.29 -63.84
N ASN A 419 -28.99 -17.54 -63.53
CA ASN A 419 -28.61 -18.72 -64.30
C ASN A 419 -29.49 -18.95 -65.55
N GLU A 420 -30.32 -17.98 -65.94
CA GLU A 420 -31.22 -18.06 -67.10
C GLU A 420 -30.64 -17.25 -68.28
N GLY A 421 -29.83 -17.87 -69.16
CA GLY A 421 -29.31 -17.21 -70.37
C GLY A 421 -28.08 -17.85 -71.03
N ASN A 422 -27.68 -17.30 -72.19
CA ASN A 422 -26.64 -17.88 -73.08
C ASN A 422 -25.19 -17.80 -72.52
N ASN A 423 -24.98 -17.13 -71.39
CA ASN A 423 -23.70 -17.03 -70.64
C ASN A 423 -23.91 -17.14 -69.11
N ALA A 424 -24.99 -17.81 -68.72
CA ALA A 424 -25.47 -17.95 -67.34
C ALA A 424 -24.42 -18.53 -66.37
N ALA A 425 -23.55 -19.44 -66.84
CA ALA A 425 -22.52 -20.05 -66.00
C ALA A 425 -21.42 -19.06 -65.56
N VAL A 426 -20.98 -18.18 -66.47
CA VAL A 426 -19.94 -17.18 -66.15
C VAL A 426 -20.53 -16.10 -65.26
N LEU A 427 -21.75 -15.66 -65.56
CA LEU A 427 -22.41 -14.60 -64.82
C LEU A 427 -22.80 -15.05 -63.40
N SER A 428 -23.32 -16.27 -63.23
CA SER A 428 -23.60 -16.84 -61.91
C SER A 428 -22.34 -17.02 -61.07
N LEU A 429 -21.20 -17.41 -61.66
CA LEU A 429 -19.92 -17.50 -60.96
C LEU A 429 -19.43 -16.12 -60.48
N ILE A 430 -19.54 -15.08 -61.32
CA ILE A 430 -19.19 -13.71 -60.94
C ILE A 430 -20.05 -13.23 -59.77
N VAL A 431 -21.37 -13.41 -59.86
CA VAL A 431 -22.32 -13.03 -58.79
C VAL A 431 -22.00 -13.79 -57.51
N ARG A 432 -21.76 -15.10 -57.59
CA ARG A 432 -21.43 -15.93 -56.44
C ARG A 432 -20.18 -15.45 -55.73
N VAL A 433 -19.09 -15.24 -56.48
CA VAL A 433 -17.81 -14.77 -55.96
C VAL A 433 -17.95 -13.37 -55.37
N ALA A 434 -18.67 -12.46 -56.04
CA ALA A 434 -18.90 -11.12 -55.53
C ALA A 434 -19.61 -11.15 -54.17
N VAL A 435 -20.74 -11.87 -54.05
CA VAL A 435 -21.49 -11.98 -52.78
C VAL A 435 -20.65 -12.64 -51.68
N LEU A 436 -19.85 -13.65 -52.00
CA LEU A 436 -18.96 -14.31 -51.02
C LEU A 436 -17.85 -13.39 -50.54
N VAL A 437 -17.23 -12.61 -51.43
CA VAL A 437 -16.18 -11.64 -51.06
C VAL A 437 -16.76 -10.55 -50.15
N PHE A 438 -17.93 -9.99 -50.51
CA PHE A 438 -18.61 -9.00 -49.67
C PHE A 438 -19.02 -9.57 -48.31
N THR A 439 -19.63 -10.75 -48.30
CA THR A 439 -20.02 -11.41 -47.04
C THR A 439 -18.80 -11.73 -46.20
N GLY A 440 -17.72 -12.24 -46.80
CA GLY A 440 -16.47 -12.53 -46.12
C GLY A 440 -15.89 -11.29 -45.44
N ALA A 441 -15.90 -10.14 -46.12
CA ALA A 441 -15.48 -8.88 -45.54
C ALA A 441 -16.36 -8.45 -44.35
N ILE A 442 -17.69 -8.54 -44.48
CA ILE A 442 -18.62 -8.23 -43.38
C ILE A 442 -18.40 -9.18 -42.20
N ALA A 443 -18.28 -10.48 -42.46
CA ALA A 443 -18.04 -11.50 -41.45
C ALA A 443 -16.74 -11.23 -40.69
N LEU A 444 -15.61 -11.04 -41.39
CA LEU A 444 -14.32 -10.72 -40.77
C LEU A 444 -14.37 -9.45 -39.91
N ASN A 445 -15.08 -8.41 -40.37
CA ASN A 445 -15.30 -7.19 -39.60
C ASN A 445 -16.13 -7.46 -38.33
N THR A 446 -17.20 -8.25 -38.41
CA THR A 446 -18.01 -8.62 -37.22
C THR A 446 -17.26 -9.50 -36.22
N MET A 447 -16.29 -10.30 -36.69
CA MET A 447 -15.40 -11.06 -35.79
C MET A 447 -14.39 -10.17 -35.06
N ASN A 448 -14.29 -8.88 -35.43
CA ASN A 448 -13.27 -7.95 -34.97
C ASN A 448 -11.83 -8.48 -35.17
N ILE A 449 -11.63 -9.26 -36.24
CA ILE A 449 -10.33 -9.83 -36.59
C ILE A 449 -9.57 -8.81 -37.45
N GLY A 450 -8.45 -8.31 -36.94
CA GLY A 450 -7.57 -7.37 -37.66
C GLY A 450 -8.03 -5.91 -37.69
N GLY A 451 -9.10 -5.58 -36.95
CA GLY A 451 -9.54 -4.21 -36.67
C GLY A 451 -9.74 -3.34 -37.92
N ASP A 452 -9.49 -2.03 -37.76
CA ASP A 452 -9.65 -1.06 -38.85
C ASP A 452 -8.70 -1.31 -40.03
N ILE A 453 -7.56 -1.95 -39.81
CA ILE A 453 -6.59 -2.25 -40.87
C ILE A 453 -7.21 -3.17 -41.92
N VAL A 454 -7.84 -4.26 -41.49
CA VAL A 454 -8.52 -5.20 -42.40
C VAL A 454 -9.68 -4.50 -43.10
N LYS A 455 -10.47 -3.71 -42.37
CA LYS A 455 -11.58 -2.94 -42.95
C LYS A 455 -11.12 -1.96 -44.04
N ILE A 456 -10.07 -1.19 -43.79
CA ILE A 456 -9.47 -0.26 -44.75
C ILE A 456 -8.93 -1.01 -45.96
N ALA A 457 -8.21 -2.12 -45.76
CA ALA A 457 -7.69 -2.94 -46.85
C ALA A 457 -8.81 -3.43 -47.77
N PHE A 458 -9.91 -3.97 -47.21
CA PHE A 458 -11.07 -4.38 -48.01
C PHE A 458 -11.75 -3.20 -48.72
N MET A 459 -11.92 -2.06 -48.04
CA MET A 459 -12.49 -0.86 -48.67
C MET A 459 -11.64 -0.36 -49.84
N LEU A 460 -10.30 -0.39 -49.71
CA LEU A 460 -9.38 0.01 -50.77
C LEU A 460 -9.41 -0.97 -51.96
N VAL A 461 -9.39 -2.28 -51.69
CA VAL A 461 -9.43 -3.30 -52.75
C VAL A 461 -10.77 -3.22 -53.49
N LEU A 462 -11.89 -3.25 -52.77
CA LEU A 462 -13.22 -3.14 -53.38
C LEU A 462 -13.43 -1.79 -54.06
N GLY A 463 -12.93 -0.70 -53.47
CA GLY A 463 -12.94 0.63 -54.07
C GLY A 463 -12.16 0.66 -55.39
N THR A 464 -11.01 0.01 -55.45
CA THR A 464 -10.20 -0.11 -56.68
C THR A 464 -10.96 -0.88 -57.76
N PHE A 465 -11.55 -2.03 -57.42
CA PHE A 465 -12.38 -2.79 -58.36
C PHE A 465 -13.61 -2.00 -58.82
N ALA A 466 -14.26 -1.26 -57.92
CA ALA A 466 -15.41 -0.43 -58.25
C ALA A 466 -15.04 0.70 -59.22
N VAL A 467 -13.91 1.38 -58.99
CA VAL A 467 -13.40 2.43 -59.89
C VAL A 467 -12.99 1.82 -61.24
N ALA A 468 -12.27 0.70 -61.24
CA ALA A 468 -11.88 0.02 -62.48
C ALA A 468 -13.10 -0.43 -63.31
N ALA A 469 -14.11 -1.00 -62.66
CA ALA A 469 -15.36 -1.38 -63.30
C ALA A 469 -16.11 -0.14 -63.83
N ALA A 470 -16.23 0.92 -63.04
CA ALA A 470 -16.88 2.16 -63.46
C ALA A 470 -16.22 2.76 -64.72
N ILE A 471 -14.88 2.75 -64.78
CA ILE A 471 -14.12 3.21 -65.95
C ILE A 471 -14.33 2.26 -67.15
N ALA A 472 -14.23 0.95 -66.95
CA ALA A 472 -14.41 -0.04 -68.01
C ALA A 472 -15.81 0.00 -68.63
N PHE A 473 -16.86 0.09 -67.81
CA PHE A 473 -18.24 0.25 -68.27
C PHE A 473 -18.51 1.64 -68.87
N GLY A 474 -17.96 2.70 -68.27
CA GLY A 474 -18.16 4.07 -68.74
C GLY A 474 -17.56 4.30 -70.13
N ILE A 475 -16.34 3.83 -70.36
CA ILE A 475 -15.68 3.95 -71.67
C ILE A 475 -16.25 2.91 -72.66
N GLY A 476 -16.39 1.65 -72.25
CA GLY A 476 -16.83 0.56 -73.14
C GLY A 476 -18.32 0.58 -73.50
N GLY A 477 -19.17 1.18 -72.66
CA GLY A 477 -20.62 1.27 -72.87
C GLY A 477 -21.09 2.51 -73.63
N ARG A 478 -20.18 3.45 -73.93
CA ARG A 478 -20.50 4.75 -74.54
C ARG A 478 -21.32 4.62 -75.83
N ASP A 479 -20.91 3.73 -76.74
CA ASP A 479 -21.55 3.58 -78.05
C ASP A 479 -22.94 2.91 -77.98
N ILE A 480 -23.16 2.06 -76.96
CA ILE A 480 -24.47 1.42 -76.73
C ILE A 480 -25.41 2.43 -76.06
N ALA A 481 -24.91 3.20 -75.10
CA ALA A 481 -25.68 4.27 -74.45
C ALA A 481 -26.10 5.34 -75.47
N ALA A 482 -25.18 5.75 -76.35
CA ALA A 482 -25.47 6.70 -77.43
C ALA A 482 -26.58 6.18 -78.35
N ARG A 483 -26.46 4.94 -78.84
CA ARG A 483 -27.48 4.31 -79.70
C ARG A 483 -28.84 4.18 -79.02
N LYS A 484 -28.88 3.84 -77.73
CA LYS A 484 -30.15 3.69 -77.01
C LYS A 484 -30.83 5.03 -76.73
N LEU A 485 -30.04 6.07 -76.43
CA LEU A 485 -30.54 7.44 -76.31
C LEU A 485 -31.08 7.95 -77.64
N GLU A 486 -30.41 7.67 -78.75
CA GLU A 486 -30.86 8.03 -80.10
C GLU A 486 -32.16 7.30 -80.47
N GLU A 487 -32.26 6.00 -80.17
CA GLU A 487 -33.48 5.21 -80.36
C GLU A 487 -34.65 5.72 -79.50
N TRP A 488 -34.40 6.10 -78.24
CA TRP A 488 -35.40 6.75 -77.39
C TRP A 488 -35.79 8.12 -77.92
N ASN A 489 -34.82 8.91 -78.37
CA ASN A 489 -35.07 10.23 -78.94
C ASN A 489 -35.95 10.11 -80.19
N ASP A 490 -35.66 9.16 -81.08
CA ASP A 490 -36.48 8.88 -82.25
C ASP A 490 -37.89 8.40 -81.88
N LYS A 491 -38.04 7.58 -80.84
CA LYS A 491 -39.35 7.05 -80.41
C LYS A 491 -40.24 8.07 -79.71
N PHE A 492 -39.65 9.07 -79.03
CA PHE A 492 -40.40 10.11 -78.32
C PHE A 492 -40.56 11.40 -79.11
N PHE A 493 -39.66 11.71 -80.06
CA PHE A 493 -39.64 12.99 -80.79
C PHE A 493 -39.93 12.90 -82.30
N LYS A 494 -40.07 11.71 -82.90
CA LYS A 494 -40.70 11.60 -84.23
C LYS A 494 -42.21 11.37 -84.09
N LYS A 495 -42.98 12.43 -84.32
CA LYS A 495 -44.35 12.37 -84.82
C LYS A 495 -44.37 12.90 -86.24
#